data_AF-A0AAW0K5A0-F1
#
_entry.id   AF-A0AAW0K5A0-F1
#
_cell.length_a   1.000
_cell.length_b   1.000
_cell.length_c   1.000
_cell.angle_alpha   90.00
_cell.angle_beta   90.00
_cell.angle_gamma   90.00
#
_symmetry.space_group_name_H-M   'P 1'
#
loop_
_entity.id
_entity.type
_entity.pdbx_description
1 polymer ?
#
loop_
_entity_poly.entity_id
_entity_poly.type
_entity_poly.pdbx_seq_one_letter_code
_entity_poly.pdbx_strand_id
1 'polypeptide(L)'
;MTLAGRAKSSNAREMQSFYHYYFKKNIQALQNAADKHDRAQLTKAYQTSTVLFEVLEAVNQTEAVEVPDEILQAHTTVEEKKQLYMPYNILPLDPESQNQAIMRYPEIQATVSALRNTSGLPWPMGHQMQVNKDILDWLQIQFGFQKDNVANQREHLIMLLANVQIRQFPKPDQQPKLDDCALTEVMKKLLKNYRKWCKYLDRKSSLREPALQQEVQQRKLLYMGLYLLIWGEAANLRFMPECLCYIYHHMALELCGILAGSPMTDEPVKPVYGGDDEAFLKQVVTPIYETIAKEAKRSNYGKAKHSQWRNYDDLNEYFWSVDCFRLGWPMRADADFFCQPLEKLRVDKNEACCNLGYMLLVW
;
A
#
# COMPACT_ATOMS: atom_id res chain seq x y z
N MET A 1 -23.99 -14.20 -41.83
CA MET A 1 -22.76 -14.84 -42.33
C MET A 1 -22.98 -16.35 -42.26
N THR A 2 -23.00 -17.06 -43.40
CA THR A 2 -23.35 -18.49 -43.49
C THR A 2 -22.14 -19.40 -43.24
N LEU A 3 -22.38 -20.57 -42.63
CA LEU A 3 -21.38 -21.58 -42.24
C LEU A 3 -20.41 -22.01 -43.36
N ALA A 4 -20.80 -21.88 -44.63
CA ALA A 4 -19.96 -22.25 -45.78
C ALA A 4 -18.77 -21.30 -46.04
N GLY A 5 -18.79 -20.08 -45.48
CA GLY A 5 -17.67 -19.11 -45.61
C GLY A 5 -16.51 -19.36 -44.62
N ARG A 6 -16.75 -20.07 -43.52
CA ARG A 6 -15.75 -20.37 -42.48
C ARG A 6 -14.65 -21.33 -42.93
N ALA A 7 -14.86 -22.08 -44.01
CA ALA A 7 -13.92 -23.12 -44.44
C ALA A 7 -12.66 -22.61 -45.18
N LYS A 8 -12.52 -21.29 -45.41
CA LYS A 8 -11.41 -20.71 -46.19
C LYS A 8 -10.49 -19.76 -45.43
N SER A 9 -10.76 -19.49 -44.16
CA SER A 9 -10.02 -18.51 -43.37
C SER A 9 -9.49 -19.20 -42.11
N SER A 10 -8.17 -19.12 -41.86
CA SER A 10 -7.56 -19.75 -40.68
C SER A 10 -8.03 -19.02 -39.42
N ASN A 11 -8.14 -19.72 -38.29
CA ASN A 11 -8.67 -19.10 -37.06
C ASN A 11 -7.79 -17.92 -36.63
N ALA A 12 -6.48 -17.96 -36.90
CA ALA A 12 -5.57 -16.84 -36.67
C ALA A 12 -5.99 -15.59 -37.46
N ARG A 13 -6.33 -15.71 -38.74
CA ARG A 13 -6.78 -14.56 -39.55
C ARG A 13 -8.14 -14.01 -39.09
N GLU A 14 -9.05 -14.89 -38.65
CA GLU A 14 -10.33 -14.46 -38.04
C GLU A 14 -10.08 -13.70 -36.74
N MET A 15 -9.19 -14.20 -35.87
CA MET A 15 -8.83 -13.54 -34.62
C MET A 15 -8.19 -12.17 -34.85
N GLN A 16 -7.24 -12.07 -35.79
CA GLN A 16 -6.62 -10.80 -36.17
C GLN A 16 -7.66 -9.77 -36.68
N SER A 17 -8.59 -10.22 -37.51
CA SER A 17 -9.68 -9.39 -38.05
C SER A 17 -10.64 -8.94 -36.94
N PHE A 18 -10.96 -9.86 -36.03
CA PHE A 18 -11.83 -9.58 -34.90
C PHE A 18 -11.20 -8.60 -33.90
N TYR A 19 -9.90 -8.75 -33.59
CA TYR A 19 -9.17 -7.83 -32.72
C TYR A 19 -9.18 -6.40 -33.28
N HIS A 20 -8.87 -6.24 -34.58
CA HIS A 20 -8.96 -4.94 -35.25
C HIS A 20 -10.36 -4.34 -35.18
N TYR A 21 -11.38 -5.15 -35.48
CA TYR A 21 -12.76 -4.72 -35.38
C TYR A 21 -13.12 -4.26 -33.97
N TYR A 22 -12.71 -5.04 -32.95
CA TYR A 22 -12.94 -4.71 -31.55
C TYR A 22 -12.27 -3.39 -31.17
N PHE A 23 -10.97 -3.23 -31.49
CA PHE A 23 -10.20 -2.04 -31.18
C PHE A 23 -10.81 -0.78 -31.80
N LYS A 24 -11.15 -0.83 -33.10
CA LYS A 24 -11.77 0.31 -33.79
C LYS A 24 -13.14 0.67 -33.21
N LYS A 25 -13.98 -0.34 -32.97
CA LYS A 25 -15.37 -0.11 -32.55
C LYS A 25 -15.53 0.24 -31.07
N ASN A 26 -14.69 -0.31 -30.19
CA ASN A 26 -14.87 -0.18 -28.75
C ASN A 26 -13.81 0.69 -28.09
N ILE A 27 -12.62 0.87 -28.67
CA ILE A 27 -11.57 1.73 -28.08
C ILE A 27 -11.54 3.07 -28.83
N GLN A 28 -11.25 3.06 -30.13
CA GLN A 28 -11.15 4.32 -30.89
C GLN A 28 -12.46 5.11 -30.91
N ALA A 29 -13.60 4.43 -31.06
CA ALA A 29 -14.90 5.09 -31.03
C ALA A 29 -15.20 5.75 -29.67
N LEU A 30 -14.88 5.08 -28.56
CA LEU A 30 -15.08 5.64 -27.21
C LEU A 30 -14.09 6.79 -26.93
N GLN A 31 -12.85 6.72 -27.42
CA GLN A 31 -11.88 7.81 -27.30
C GLN A 31 -12.30 9.07 -28.08
N ASN A 32 -12.93 8.87 -29.24
CA ASN A 32 -13.37 9.95 -30.13
C ASN A 32 -14.77 10.48 -29.83
N ALA A 33 -15.50 9.86 -28.88
CA ALA A 33 -16.82 10.32 -28.49
C ALA A 33 -16.75 11.72 -27.84
N ALA A 34 -17.71 12.58 -28.16
CA ALA A 34 -17.80 13.94 -27.61
C ALA A 34 -17.96 13.92 -26.08
N ASP A 35 -18.69 12.92 -25.56
CA ASP A 35 -18.75 12.60 -24.14
C ASP A 35 -17.58 11.69 -23.77
N LYS A 36 -16.41 12.27 -23.48
CA LYS A 36 -15.23 11.60 -22.88
C LYS A 36 -15.49 11.09 -21.45
N HIS A 37 -16.73 10.79 -21.10
CA HIS A 37 -17.22 10.66 -19.74
C HIS A 37 -17.49 9.21 -19.34
N ASP A 38 -17.48 8.26 -20.27
CA ASP A 38 -17.64 6.84 -19.92
C ASP A 38 -16.30 6.12 -19.68
N ARG A 39 -15.59 6.60 -18.65
CA ARG A 39 -14.34 6.00 -18.16
C ARG A 39 -14.53 4.51 -17.86
N ALA A 40 -15.67 4.14 -17.27
CA ALA A 40 -15.95 2.77 -16.90
C ALA A 40 -16.05 1.85 -18.13
N GLN A 41 -16.72 2.30 -19.20
CA GLN A 41 -16.75 1.58 -20.47
C GLN A 41 -15.36 1.48 -21.11
N LEU A 42 -14.58 2.57 -21.11
CA LEU A 42 -13.20 2.56 -21.63
C LEU A 42 -12.30 1.58 -20.85
N THR A 43 -12.35 1.60 -19.51
CA THR A 43 -11.62 0.64 -18.68
C THR A 43 -11.98 -0.80 -19.04
N LYS A 44 -13.28 -1.10 -19.17
CA LYS A 44 -13.75 -2.44 -19.56
C LYS A 44 -13.32 -2.81 -20.98
N ALA A 45 -13.29 -1.84 -21.90
CA ALA A 45 -12.83 -2.06 -23.27
C ALA A 45 -11.33 -2.39 -23.33
N TYR A 46 -10.48 -1.68 -22.58
CA TYR A 46 -9.06 -2.02 -22.49
C TYR A 46 -8.82 -3.39 -21.86
N GLN A 47 -9.51 -3.72 -20.76
CA GLN A 47 -9.42 -5.04 -20.13
C GLN A 47 -9.80 -6.18 -21.10
N THR A 48 -10.92 -6.01 -21.80
CA THR A 48 -11.39 -6.99 -22.79
C THR A 48 -10.38 -7.11 -23.93
N SER A 49 -9.81 -5.99 -24.39
CA SER A 49 -8.81 -5.97 -25.45
C SER A 49 -7.52 -6.69 -25.06
N THR A 50 -7.05 -6.59 -23.81
CA THR A 50 -5.91 -7.39 -23.34
C THR A 50 -6.20 -8.89 -23.44
N VAL A 51 -7.35 -9.33 -22.92
CA VAL A 51 -7.74 -10.75 -22.95
C VAL A 51 -7.91 -11.24 -24.39
N LEU A 52 -8.47 -10.42 -25.28
CA LEU A 52 -8.58 -10.74 -26.70
C LEU A 52 -7.21 -10.88 -27.37
N PHE A 53 -6.22 -10.06 -26.97
CA PHE A 53 -4.87 -10.17 -27.48
C PHE A 53 -4.18 -11.45 -27.00
N GLU A 54 -4.31 -11.83 -25.72
CA GLU A 54 -3.77 -13.10 -25.18
C GLU A 54 -4.31 -14.32 -25.95
N VAL A 55 -5.62 -14.31 -26.25
CA VAL A 55 -6.25 -15.38 -27.04
C VAL A 55 -5.76 -15.35 -28.49
N LEU A 56 -5.63 -14.17 -29.10
CA LEU A 56 -5.09 -14.01 -30.45
C LEU A 56 -3.66 -14.56 -30.54
N GLU A 57 -2.80 -14.18 -29.59
CA GLU A 57 -1.41 -14.61 -29.53
C GLU A 57 -1.31 -16.14 -29.42
N ALA A 58 -2.10 -16.76 -28.53
CA ALA A 58 -2.13 -18.22 -28.39
C ALA A 58 -2.58 -18.96 -29.66
N VAL A 59 -3.60 -18.44 -30.36
CA VAL A 59 -4.08 -19.03 -31.64
C VAL A 59 -3.04 -18.86 -32.75
N ASN A 60 -2.44 -17.68 -32.86
CA ASN A 60 -1.38 -17.40 -33.82
C ASN A 60 -0.16 -18.29 -33.62
N GLN A 61 0.27 -18.51 -32.38
CA GLN A 61 1.36 -19.44 -32.03
C GLN A 61 1.01 -20.88 -32.45
N THR A 62 -0.23 -21.32 -32.21
CA THR A 62 -0.69 -22.67 -32.56
C THR A 62 -0.73 -22.91 -34.08
N GLU A 63 -1.13 -21.90 -34.86
CA GLU A 63 -1.22 -21.99 -36.32
C GLU A 63 0.07 -21.54 -37.04
N ALA A 64 1.14 -21.20 -36.31
CA ALA A 64 2.40 -20.66 -36.83
C ALA A 64 2.20 -19.44 -37.75
N VAL A 65 1.32 -18.52 -37.36
CA VAL A 65 1.03 -17.26 -38.06
C VAL A 65 1.56 -16.09 -37.24
N GLU A 66 2.41 -15.25 -37.83
CA GLU A 66 2.92 -14.05 -37.17
C GLU A 66 1.79 -13.03 -36.90
N VAL A 67 1.90 -12.35 -35.76
CA VAL A 67 1.01 -11.24 -35.41
C VAL A 67 1.49 -9.99 -36.16
N PRO A 68 0.63 -9.31 -36.93
CA PRO A 68 1.01 -8.08 -37.60
C PRO A 68 1.48 -6.98 -36.64
N ASP A 69 2.49 -6.21 -37.03
CA ASP A 69 3.05 -5.10 -36.21
C ASP A 69 2.00 -4.08 -35.78
N GLU A 70 0.99 -3.81 -36.62
CA GLU A 70 -0.12 -2.92 -36.29
C GLU A 70 -0.91 -3.39 -35.06
N ILE A 71 -1.10 -4.70 -34.91
CA ILE A 71 -1.78 -5.29 -33.75
C ILE A 71 -0.89 -5.18 -32.51
N LEU A 72 0.41 -5.42 -32.65
CA LEU A 72 1.38 -5.30 -31.55
C LEU A 72 1.46 -3.86 -31.02
N GLN A 73 1.48 -2.87 -31.92
CA GLN A 73 1.45 -1.45 -31.55
C GLN A 73 0.14 -1.07 -30.88
N ALA A 74 -1.00 -1.50 -31.44
CA ALA A 74 -2.30 -1.26 -30.84
C ALA A 74 -2.39 -1.88 -29.44
N HIS A 75 -1.90 -3.11 -29.26
CA HIS A 75 -1.85 -3.78 -27.97
C HIS A 75 -0.94 -3.04 -26.97
N THR A 76 0.23 -2.56 -27.40
CA THR A 76 1.12 -1.75 -26.57
C THR A 76 0.40 -0.49 -26.06
N THR A 77 -0.32 0.22 -26.95
CA THR A 77 -1.14 1.37 -26.55
C THR A 77 -2.25 0.96 -25.58
N VAL A 78 -2.89 -0.20 -25.76
CA VAL A 78 -3.91 -0.72 -24.83
C VAL A 78 -3.31 -0.95 -23.44
N GLU A 79 -2.13 -1.57 -23.35
CA GLU A 79 -1.48 -1.84 -22.07
C GLU A 79 -1.08 -0.55 -21.35
N GLU A 80 -0.51 0.43 -22.07
CA GLU A 80 -0.21 1.75 -21.51
C GLU A 80 -1.47 2.45 -20.97
N LYS A 81 -2.57 2.43 -21.73
CA LYS A 81 -3.83 3.04 -21.31
C LYS A 81 -4.48 2.27 -20.17
N LYS A 82 -4.44 0.94 -20.18
CA LYS A 82 -4.96 0.11 -19.09
C LYS A 82 -4.31 0.42 -17.76
N GLN A 83 -2.99 0.65 -17.74
CA GLN A 83 -2.28 1.10 -16.54
C GLN A 83 -2.72 2.49 -16.05
N LEU A 84 -3.19 3.34 -16.97
CA LEU A 84 -3.75 4.65 -16.66
C LEU A 84 -5.17 4.58 -16.08
N TYR A 85 -6.00 3.66 -16.61
CA TYR A 85 -7.42 3.52 -16.32
C TYR A 85 -7.72 2.41 -15.30
N MET A 86 -7.10 2.49 -14.12
CA MET A 86 -7.31 1.48 -13.07
C MET A 86 -8.79 1.41 -12.63
N PRO A 87 -9.37 0.20 -12.48
CA PRO A 87 -10.82 0.02 -12.37
C PRO A 87 -11.42 0.28 -10.98
N TYR A 88 -10.61 0.30 -9.93
CA TYR A 88 -11.09 0.28 -8.54
C TYR A 88 -11.07 1.64 -7.83
N ASN A 89 -10.45 2.66 -8.43
CA ASN A 89 -10.40 4.01 -7.89
C ASN A 89 -11.48 4.88 -8.53
N ILE A 90 -12.24 5.60 -7.69
CA ILE A 90 -13.29 6.53 -8.11
C ILE A 90 -12.68 7.82 -8.64
N LEU A 91 -11.57 8.28 -8.05
CA LEU A 91 -10.92 9.53 -8.43
C LEU A 91 -9.99 9.30 -9.63
N PRO A 92 -10.27 9.95 -10.77
CA PRO A 92 -9.49 9.75 -11.97
C PRO A 92 -8.28 10.71 -11.99
N LEU A 93 -7.22 10.34 -11.27
CA LEU A 93 -6.04 11.19 -11.05
C LEU A 93 -5.08 11.27 -12.25
N ASP A 94 -5.36 10.53 -13.33
CA ASP A 94 -4.62 10.56 -14.58
C ASP A 94 -4.76 11.91 -15.32
N PRO A 95 -3.77 12.28 -16.16
CA PRO A 95 -3.81 13.54 -16.90
C PRO A 95 -5.03 13.66 -17.83
N GLU A 96 -5.53 12.54 -18.36
CA GLU A 96 -6.62 12.55 -19.36
C GLU A 96 -8.00 12.81 -18.74
N SER A 97 -8.11 12.73 -17.41
CA SER A 97 -9.38 12.80 -16.70
C SER A 97 -9.52 13.98 -15.75
N GLN A 98 -8.62 14.95 -15.83
CA GLN A 98 -8.65 16.17 -15.00
C GLN A 98 -9.98 16.95 -15.09
N ASN A 99 -10.68 16.84 -16.22
CA ASN A 99 -11.94 17.56 -16.48
C ASN A 99 -13.20 16.80 -16.03
N GLN A 100 -13.09 15.58 -15.49
CA GLN A 100 -14.24 14.83 -14.99
C GLN A 100 -14.93 15.59 -13.85
N ALA A 101 -16.26 15.45 -13.75
CA ALA A 101 -17.08 16.25 -12.83
C ALA A 101 -16.60 16.15 -11.36
N ILE A 102 -16.21 14.95 -10.92
CA ILE A 102 -15.69 14.73 -9.56
C ILE A 102 -14.36 15.47 -9.30
N MET A 103 -13.54 15.69 -10.32
CA MET A 103 -12.27 16.43 -10.18
C MET A 103 -12.47 17.95 -10.15
N ARG A 104 -13.69 18.45 -10.35
CA ARG A 104 -14.04 19.88 -10.27
C ARG A 104 -14.38 20.36 -8.87
N TYR A 105 -14.54 19.45 -7.91
CA TYR A 105 -14.81 19.82 -6.52
C TYR A 105 -13.58 20.54 -5.91
N PRO A 106 -13.73 21.77 -5.39
CA PRO A 106 -12.62 22.57 -4.85
C PRO A 106 -11.83 21.84 -3.76
N GLU A 107 -12.48 21.05 -2.93
CA GLU A 107 -11.87 20.32 -1.80
C GLU A 107 -10.99 19.17 -2.28
N ILE A 108 -11.39 18.53 -3.39
CA ILE A 108 -10.59 17.49 -4.06
C ILE A 108 -9.38 18.16 -4.73
N GLN A 109 -9.58 19.26 -5.45
CA GLN A 109 -8.48 20.00 -6.09
C GLN A 109 -7.45 20.53 -5.08
N ALA A 110 -7.92 21.08 -3.96
CA ALA A 110 -7.09 21.55 -2.86
C ALA A 110 -6.20 20.44 -2.32
N THR A 111 -6.79 19.27 -2.06
CA THR A 111 -6.09 18.13 -1.48
C THR A 111 -5.09 17.52 -2.47
N VAL A 112 -5.50 17.32 -3.73
CA VAL A 112 -4.61 16.81 -4.79
C VAL A 112 -3.42 17.75 -5.00
N SER A 113 -3.66 19.06 -5.00
CA SER A 113 -2.59 20.06 -5.13
C SER A 113 -1.61 20.02 -3.96
N ALA A 114 -2.13 19.84 -2.74
CA ALA A 114 -1.30 19.70 -1.54
C ALA A 114 -0.44 18.42 -1.56
N LEU A 115 -0.99 17.29 -2.03
CA LEU A 115 -0.23 16.04 -2.20
C LEU A 115 0.84 16.14 -3.28
N ARG A 116 0.61 16.93 -4.33
CA ARG A 116 1.59 17.17 -5.40
C ARG A 116 2.73 18.11 -5.00
N ASN A 117 2.65 18.77 -3.85
CA ASN A 117 3.77 19.55 -3.33
C ASN A 117 4.90 18.63 -2.84
N THR A 118 5.79 18.26 -3.75
CA THR A 118 6.96 17.40 -3.52
C THR A 118 8.26 18.20 -3.44
N SER A 119 8.16 19.54 -3.34
CA SER A 119 9.30 20.44 -3.20
C SER A 119 10.17 20.04 -2.01
N GLY A 120 11.48 19.97 -2.21
CA GLY A 120 12.44 19.62 -1.15
C GLY A 120 12.53 18.13 -0.78
N LEU A 121 11.74 17.26 -1.42
CA LEU A 121 11.87 15.81 -1.18
C LEU A 121 13.11 15.23 -1.88
N PRO A 122 13.92 14.40 -1.19
CA PRO A 122 15.08 13.76 -1.79
C PRO A 122 14.64 12.58 -2.66
N TRP A 123 14.61 12.77 -3.97
CA TRP A 123 14.35 11.69 -4.93
C TRP A 123 15.65 10.93 -5.24
N PRO A 124 15.59 9.61 -5.51
CA PRO A 124 16.77 8.86 -5.91
C PRO A 124 17.44 9.42 -7.18
N MET A 125 18.76 9.27 -7.30
CA MET A 125 19.49 9.71 -8.48
C MET A 125 18.98 9.05 -9.77
N GLY A 126 18.90 9.82 -10.85
CA GLY A 126 18.39 9.34 -12.14
C GLY A 126 16.87 9.19 -12.20
N HIS A 127 16.14 9.58 -11.15
CA HIS A 127 14.68 9.57 -11.18
C HIS A 127 14.15 10.60 -12.18
N GLN A 128 13.53 10.12 -13.26
CA GLN A 128 12.80 10.99 -14.19
C GLN A 128 11.51 11.47 -13.51
N MET A 129 11.45 12.76 -13.17
CA MET A 129 10.25 13.36 -12.61
C MET A 129 9.12 13.32 -13.65
N GLN A 130 8.11 12.51 -13.39
CA GLN A 130 6.86 12.54 -14.13
C GLN A 130 5.96 13.67 -13.61
N VAL A 131 5.20 14.30 -14.51
CA VAL A 131 4.41 15.53 -14.26
C VAL A 131 3.37 15.39 -13.13
N ASN A 132 2.98 14.17 -12.75
CA ASN A 132 1.91 13.91 -11.79
C ASN A 132 2.35 13.19 -10.52
N LYS A 133 3.66 13.10 -10.24
CA LYS A 133 4.13 12.46 -9.01
C LYS A 133 3.75 13.25 -7.77
N ASP A 134 3.38 12.54 -6.71
CA ASP A 134 3.01 13.10 -5.43
C ASP A 134 3.80 12.52 -4.26
N ILE A 135 3.52 13.00 -3.05
CA ILE A 135 4.19 12.53 -1.83
C ILE A 135 4.02 11.02 -1.57
N LEU A 136 2.94 10.39 -2.07
CA LEU A 136 2.72 8.96 -1.87
C LEU A 136 3.56 8.14 -2.86
N ASP A 137 3.79 8.63 -4.08
CA ASP A 137 4.77 8.03 -4.99
C ASP A 137 6.18 8.11 -4.40
N TRP A 138 6.49 9.22 -3.72
CA TRP A 138 7.76 9.34 -3.01
C TRP A 138 7.85 8.31 -1.88
N LEU A 139 6.84 8.20 -1.01
CA LEU A 139 6.80 7.20 0.06
C LEU A 139 6.90 5.77 -0.48
N GLN A 140 6.25 5.48 -1.61
CA GLN A 140 6.35 4.19 -2.28
C GLN A 140 7.80 3.84 -2.60
N ILE A 141 8.52 4.75 -3.25
CA ILE A 141 9.91 4.52 -3.66
C ILE A 141 10.83 4.41 -2.45
N GLN A 142 10.62 5.25 -1.44
CA GLN A 142 11.49 5.23 -0.26
C GLN A 142 11.32 3.94 0.54
N PHE A 143 10.09 3.48 0.75
CA PHE A 143 9.80 2.39 1.68
C PHE A 143 9.42 1.05 1.00
N GLY A 144 9.36 1.00 -0.33
CA GLY A 144 9.05 -0.22 -1.07
C GLY A 144 7.62 -0.71 -0.84
N PHE A 145 6.64 0.20 -0.88
CA PHE A 145 5.20 -0.17 -0.80
C PHE A 145 4.67 -0.69 -2.15
N GLN A 146 3.61 -1.49 -2.10
CA GLN A 146 2.94 -1.99 -3.29
C GLN A 146 2.23 -0.86 -4.05
N LYS A 147 2.35 -0.86 -5.39
CA LYS A 147 1.77 0.17 -6.27
C LYS A 147 0.27 0.34 -6.07
N ASP A 148 -0.46 -0.77 -5.96
CA ASP A 148 -1.91 -0.74 -5.83
C ASP A 148 -2.35 -0.28 -4.44
N ASN A 149 -1.59 -0.61 -3.40
CA ASN A 149 -1.81 -0.06 -2.06
C ASN A 149 -1.66 1.47 -2.08
N VAL A 150 -0.61 1.98 -2.71
CA VAL A 150 -0.37 3.42 -2.87
C VAL A 150 -1.52 4.10 -3.60
N ALA A 151 -1.98 3.53 -4.71
CA ALA A 151 -3.12 4.05 -5.47
C ALA A 151 -4.40 4.12 -4.61
N ASN A 152 -4.68 3.07 -3.82
CA ASN A 152 -5.85 3.00 -2.96
C ASN A 152 -5.78 3.99 -1.79
N GLN A 153 -4.64 4.04 -1.09
CA GLN A 153 -4.47 4.93 0.07
C GLN A 153 -4.40 6.40 -0.32
N ARG A 154 -3.90 6.72 -1.53
CA ARG A 154 -3.95 8.07 -2.09
C ARG A 154 -5.38 8.55 -2.22
N GLU A 155 -6.26 7.77 -2.86
CA GLU A 155 -7.68 8.13 -2.97
C GLU A 155 -8.34 8.24 -1.59
N HIS A 156 -8.06 7.29 -0.70
CA HIS A 156 -8.60 7.31 0.65
C HIS A 156 -8.21 8.59 1.41
N LEU A 157 -6.93 8.99 1.35
CA LEU A 157 -6.44 10.21 1.98
C LEU A 157 -7.07 11.46 1.38
N ILE A 158 -7.22 11.52 0.05
CA ILE A 158 -7.88 12.63 -0.63
C ILE A 158 -9.33 12.76 -0.13
N MET A 159 -10.06 11.66 -0.10
CA MET A 159 -11.46 11.64 0.34
C MET A 159 -11.60 12.01 1.82
N LEU A 160 -10.71 11.51 2.70
CA LEU A 160 -10.72 11.86 4.12
C LEU A 160 -10.54 13.36 4.35
N LEU A 161 -9.57 13.98 3.68
CA LEU A 161 -9.28 15.40 3.82
C LEU A 161 -10.37 16.27 3.19
N ALA A 162 -10.82 15.94 1.98
CA ALA A 162 -11.91 16.64 1.32
C ALA A 162 -13.21 16.61 2.17
N ASN A 163 -13.52 15.47 2.77
CA ASN A 163 -14.69 15.31 3.65
C ASN A 163 -14.64 16.13 4.94
N VAL A 164 -13.46 16.40 5.48
CA VAL A 164 -13.31 17.28 6.65
C VAL A 164 -13.32 18.74 6.20
N GLN A 165 -12.65 19.06 5.10
CA GLN A 165 -12.58 20.42 4.56
C GLN A 165 -13.96 20.97 4.20
N ILE A 166 -14.80 20.18 3.51
CA ILE A 166 -16.16 20.60 3.14
C ILE A 166 -17.02 20.96 4.37
N ARG A 167 -16.74 20.38 5.54
CA ARG A 167 -17.46 20.67 6.78
C ARG A 167 -16.95 21.93 7.48
N GLN A 168 -15.72 22.36 7.18
CA GLN A 168 -15.06 23.49 7.85
C GLN A 168 -15.12 24.78 7.02
N PHE A 169 -15.37 24.73 5.70
CA PHE A 169 -15.34 25.90 4.81
C PHE A 169 -16.53 25.99 3.84
N PRO A 170 -17.44 26.96 4.04
CA PRO A 170 -18.27 27.52 2.99
C PRO A 170 -17.72 28.90 2.59
N LYS A 171 -16.61 28.96 1.82
CA LYS A 171 -16.13 30.21 1.21
C LYS A 171 -15.90 30.02 -0.29
N PRO A 172 -16.88 30.39 -1.14
CA PRO A 172 -16.82 30.14 -2.59
C PRO A 172 -15.73 30.90 -3.34
N ASP A 173 -15.24 32.01 -2.80
CA ASP A 173 -14.50 33.02 -3.58
C ASP A 173 -12.95 32.92 -3.47
N GLN A 174 -12.42 31.86 -2.84
CA GLN A 174 -10.97 31.68 -2.68
C GLN A 174 -10.46 30.49 -3.50
N GLN A 175 -9.20 30.59 -3.98
CA GLN A 175 -8.55 29.45 -4.61
C GLN A 175 -8.57 28.22 -3.68
N PRO A 176 -8.84 27.02 -4.22
CA PRO A 176 -8.91 25.80 -3.43
C PRO A 176 -7.55 25.50 -2.80
N LYS A 177 -7.39 25.81 -1.51
CA LYS A 177 -6.22 25.48 -0.70
C LYS A 177 -6.64 24.53 0.42
N LEU A 178 -5.78 23.55 0.72
CA LEU A 178 -6.00 22.64 1.82
C LEU A 178 -5.86 23.41 3.14
N ASP A 179 -6.91 23.37 3.95
CA ASP A 179 -6.94 24.05 5.25
C ASP A 179 -6.12 23.30 6.32
N ASP A 180 -5.30 24.03 7.07
CA ASP A 180 -4.40 23.46 8.07
C ASP A 180 -5.14 22.92 9.30
N CYS A 181 -6.33 23.45 9.64
CA CYS A 181 -7.17 22.91 10.70
C CYS A 181 -7.77 21.57 10.28
N ALA A 182 -8.34 21.48 9.07
CA ALA A 182 -8.86 20.24 8.52
C ALA A 182 -7.79 19.14 8.49
N LEU A 183 -6.58 19.49 8.03
CA LEU A 183 -5.43 18.60 8.03
C LEU A 183 -5.05 18.12 9.45
N THR A 184 -5.00 19.06 10.40
CA THR A 184 -4.64 18.76 11.80
C THR A 184 -5.69 17.87 12.47
N GLU A 185 -6.97 18.06 12.18
CA GLU A 185 -8.04 17.20 12.69
C GLU A 185 -7.91 15.75 12.20
N VAL A 186 -7.69 15.56 10.89
CA VAL A 186 -7.52 14.23 10.30
C VAL A 186 -6.29 13.54 10.89
N MET A 187 -5.14 14.23 10.93
CA MET A 187 -3.91 13.67 11.50
C MET A 187 -4.08 13.29 12.97
N LYS A 188 -4.74 14.14 13.77
CA LYS A 188 -5.00 13.87 15.20
C LYS A 188 -5.87 12.63 15.39
N LYS A 189 -6.84 12.39 14.51
CA LYS A 189 -7.71 11.20 14.55
C LYS A 189 -6.93 9.94 14.13
N LEU A 190 -6.24 9.99 12.99
CA LEU A 190 -5.47 8.85 12.47
C LEU A 190 -4.37 8.39 13.44
N LEU A 191 -3.58 9.34 13.97
CA LEU A 191 -2.42 9.03 14.81
C LEU A 191 -2.74 9.01 16.31
N LYS A 192 -4.02 8.97 16.69
CA LYS A 192 -4.47 8.99 18.09
C LYS A 192 -3.90 7.81 18.88
N ASN A 193 -3.96 6.61 18.31
CA ASN A 193 -3.49 5.39 18.97
C ASN A 193 -1.97 5.41 19.12
N TYR A 194 -1.23 5.77 18.07
CA TYR A 194 0.21 5.93 18.13
C TYR A 194 0.66 6.92 19.22
N ARG A 195 0.02 8.09 19.32
CA ARG A 195 0.34 9.08 20.37
C ARG A 195 0.08 8.55 21.77
N LYS A 196 -1.00 7.79 21.96
CA LYS A 196 -1.31 7.14 23.23
C LYS A 196 -0.29 6.06 23.57
N TRP A 197 0.10 5.23 22.61
CA TRP A 197 1.10 4.18 22.78
C TRP A 197 2.46 4.77 23.15
N CYS A 198 2.92 5.82 22.46
CA CYS A 198 4.15 6.52 22.82
C CYS A 198 4.10 7.07 24.26
N LYS A 199 2.98 7.69 24.65
CA LYS A 199 2.79 8.19 26.02
C LYS A 199 2.79 7.06 27.05
N TYR A 200 2.15 5.94 26.74
CA TYR A 200 2.06 4.78 27.61
C TYR A 200 3.44 4.15 27.87
N LEU A 201 4.28 4.05 26.84
CA LEU A 201 5.66 3.54 26.94
C LEU A 201 6.68 4.58 27.42
N ASP A 202 6.25 5.80 27.76
CA ASP A 202 7.12 6.94 28.06
C ASP A 202 8.21 7.19 26.98
N ARG A 203 7.80 7.12 25.71
CA ARG A 203 8.66 7.37 24.55
C ARG A 203 8.29 8.66 23.85
N LYS A 204 9.32 9.40 23.41
CA LYS A 204 9.13 10.56 22.53
C LYS A 204 8.57 10.11 21.20
N SER A 205 7.54 10.81 20.73
CA SER A 205 6.95 10.60 19.40
C SER A 205 7.98 10.87 18.29
N SER A 206 7.99 10.02 17.27
CA SER A 206 8.79 10.19 16.03
C SER A 206 8.21 11.26 15.09
N LEU A 207 7.03 11.81 15.40
CA LEU A 207 6.43 12.94 14.68
C LEU A 207 7.19 14.23 14.99
N ARG A 208 8.34 14.43 14.35
CA ARG A 208 9.13 15.66 14.49
C ARG A 208 8.48 16.78 13.69
N GLU A 209 8.38 17.95 14.30
CA GLU A 209 7.97 19.18 13.62
C GLU A 209 9.11 19.66 12.70
N PRO A 210 8.81 20.13 11.48
CA PRO A 210 9.83 20.72 10.62
C PRO A 210 10.30 22.07 11.15
N ALA A 211 11.50 22.48 10.76
CA ALA A 211 12.06 23.78 11.15
C ALA A 211 11.36 24.95 10.44
N LEU A 212 10.89 24.73 9.20
CA LEU A 212 10.26 25.74 8.37
C LEU A 212 8.74 25.58 8.39
N GLN A 213 8.03 26.67 8.66
CA GLN A 213 6.56 26.68 8.71
C GLN A 213 5.91 26.21 7.40
N GLN A 214 6.56 26.49 6.26
CA GLN A 214 6.07 26.12 4.93
C GLN A 214 6.07 24.60 4.69
N GLU A 215 6.90 23.85 5.43
CA GLU A 215 7.00 22.38 5.32
C GLU A 215 6.02 21.64 6.24
N VAL A 216 5.40 22.33 7.20
CA VAL A 216 4.49 21.73 8.20
C VAL A 216 3.36 20.97 7.51
N GLN A 217 2.76 21.54 6.46
CA GLN A 217 1.67 20.90 5.74
C GLN A 217 2.13 19.60 5.06
N GLN A 218 3.24 19.66 4.32
CA GLN A 218 3.84 18.51 3.64
C GLN A 218 4.26 17.43 4.63
N ARG A 219 4.82 17.82 5.79
CA ARG A 219 5.21 16.92 6.89
C ARG A 219 4.02 16.11 7.42
N LYS A 220 2.91 16.79 7.73
CA LYS A 220 1.69 16.15 8.22
C LYS A 220 1.12 15.18 7.19
N LEU A 221 1.10 15.56 5.91
CA LEU A 221 0.64 14.69 4.83
C LEU A 221 1.53 13.45 4.69
N LEU A 222 2.85 13.60 4.77
CA LEU A 222 3.79 12.46 4.75
C LEU A 222 3.58 11.51 5.95
N TYR A 223 3.36 12.04 7.15
CA TYR A 223 3.08 11.20 8.33
C TYR A 223 1.76 10.43 8.23
N MET A 224 0.71 11.06 7.70
CA MET A 224 -0.57 10.38 7.46
C MET A 224 -0.48 9.38 6.32
N GLY A 225 0.16 9.75 5.20
CA GLY A 225 0.40 8.86 4.08
C GLY A 225 1.16 7.61 4.51
N LEU A 226 2.26 7.78 5.26
CA LEU A 226 3.04 6.67 5.80
C LEU A 226 2.18 5.74 6.67
N TYR A 227 1.36 6.29 7.57
CA TYR A 227 0.47 5.50 8.42
C TYR A 227 -0.53 4.69 7.60
N LEU A 228 -1.17 5.32 6.61
CA LEU A 228 -2.16 4.68 5.75
C LEU A 228 -1.54 3.59 4.86
N LEU A 229 -0.33 3.81 4.36
CA LEU A 229 0.40 2.81 3.57
C LEU A 229 0.77 1.58 4.42
N ILE A 230 1.30 1.80 5.63
CA ILE A 230 1.53 0.73 6.62
C ILE A 230 0.23 -0.01 6.91
N TRP A 231 -0.84 0.72 7.19
CA TRP A 231 -2.16 0.15 7.46
C TRP A 231 -2.70 -0.65 6.28
N GLY A 232 -2.46 -0.20 5.05
CA GLY A 232 -2.91 -0.82 3.81
C GLY A 232 -2.26 -2.19 3.55
N GLU A 233 -0.99 -2.36 3.90
CA GLU A 233 -0.25 -3.62 3.74
C GLU A 233 -0.20 -4.50 4.99
N ALA A 234 -0.65 -4.01 6.15
CA ALA A 234 -0.62 -4.74 7.42
C ALA A 234 -1.40 -6.08 7.43
N ALA A 235 -2.36 -6.30 6.53
CA ALA A 235 -3.20 -7.51 6.50
C ALA A 235 -3.78 -7.87 7.89
N ASN A 236 -3.40 -9.02 8.44
CA ASN A 236 -3.84 -9.52 9.76
C ASN A 236 -3.18 -8.80 10.95
N LEU A 237 -2.06 -8.07 10.75
CA LEU A 237 -1.41 -7.31 11.82
C LEU A 237 -2.31 -6.17 12.34
N ARG A 238 -3.39 -5.81 11.61
CA ARG A 238 -4.40 -4.85 12.06
C ARG A 238 -5.10 -5.25 13.36
N PHE A 239 -5.07 -6.54 13.71
CA PHE A 239 -5.55 -7.03 15.00
C PHE A 239 -4.55 -6.84 16.15
N MET A 240 -3.35 -6.31 15.87
CA MET A 240 -2.30 -6.01 16.84
C MET A 240 -1.93 -4.51 16.77
N PRO A 241 -2.77 -3.62 17.33
CA PRO A 241 -2.61 -2.17 17.16
C PRO A 241 -1.30 -1.62 17.76
N GLU A 242 -0.78 -2.20 18.85
CA GLU A 242 0.51 -1.79 19.41
C GLU A 242 1.70 -2.28 18.55
N CYS A 243 1.58 -3.44 17.91
CA CYS A 243 2.54 -3.87 16.85
C CYS A 243 2.58 -2.86 15.70
N LEU A 244 1.43 -2.33 15.27
CA LEU A 244 1.39 -1.30 14.23
C LEU A 244 1.98 0.03 14.71
N CYS A 245 1.78 0.38 15.98
CA CYS A 245 2.42 1.56 16.56
C CYS A 245 3.94 1.43 16.57
N TYR A 246 4.47 0.23 16.86
CA TYR A 246 5.89 -0.08 16.80
C TYR A 246 6.48 0.08 15.38
N ILE A 247 5.84 -0.53 14.38
CA ILE A 247 6.25 -0.40 12.97
C ILE A 247 6.23 1.07 12.54
N TYR A 248 5.13 1.78 12.83
CA TYR A 248 5.01 3.19 12.51
C TYR A 248 6.05 4.06 13.23
N HIS A 249 6.38 3.75 14.48
CA HIS A 249 7.37 4.49 15.26
C HIS A 249 8.73 4.53 14.57
N HIS A 250 9.20 3.36 14.11
CA HIS A 250 10.49 3.21 13.45
C HIS A 250 10.48 3.81 12.05
N MET A 251 9.45 3.54 11.24
CA MET A 251 9.38 4.10 9.89
C MET A 251 9.21 5.63 9.89
N ALA A 252 8.50 6.20 10.86
CA ALA A 252 8.41 7.66 11.00
C ALA A 252 9.76 8.27 11.44
N LEU A 253 10.55 7.54 12.23
CA LEU A 253 11.90 7.95 12.60
C LEU A 253 12.84 7.93 11.37
N GLU A 254 12.79 6.87 10.56
CA GLU A 254 13.51 6.78 9.28
C GLU A 254 13.11 7.89 8.33
N LEU A 255 11.80 8.15 8.18
CA LEU A 255 11.28 9.27 7.38
C LEU A 255 11.90 10.61 7.82
N CYS A 256 12.02 10.85 9.12
CA CYS A 256 12.69 12.05 9.62
C CYS A 256 14.18 12.07 9.28
N GLY A 257 14.87 10.94 9.35
CA GLY A 257 16.28 10.80 9.00
C GLY A 257 16.53 11.08 7.52
N ILE A 258 15.74 10.48 6.63
CA ILE A 258 15.80 10.66 5.18
C ILE A 258 15.68 12.14 4.82
N LEU A 259 14.76 12.86 5.49
CA LEU A 259 14.48 14.25 5.17
C LEU A 259 15.41 15.26 5.84
N ALA A 260 16.11 14.88 6.90
CA ALA A 260 17.21 15.66 7.44
C ALA A 260 18.48 15.55 6.58
N GLY A 261 18.55 14.55 5.70
CA GLY A 261 19.71 14.27 4.85
C GLY A 261 20.84 13.55 5.61
N SER A 262 21.61 12.72 4.89
CA SER A 262 22.91 12.23 5.37
C SER A 262 23.97 13.30 5.10
N PRO A 263 24.72 13.79 6.10
CA PRO A 263 25.75 14.80 5.88
C PRO A 263 27.01 14.28 5.14
N MET A 264 27.11 12.99 4.79
CA MET A 264 28.40 12.38 4.41
C MET A 264 28.37 11.47 3.16
N THR A 265 27.24 11.24 2.50
CA THR A 265 27.15 10.30 1.36
C THR A 265 26.13 10.74 0.32
N ASP A 266 26.55 10.78 -0.95
CA ASP A 266 25.68 11.03 -2.11
C ASP A 266 24.72 9.86 -2.42
N GLU A 267 24.79 8.75 -1.67
CA GLU A 267 23.87 7.64 -1.84
C GLU A 267 22.49 7.92 -1.20
N PRO A 268 21.38 7.61 -1.88
CA PRO A 268 20.05 7.77 -1.32
C PRO A 268 19.88 6.91 -0.07
N VAL A 269 19.46 7.53 1.03
CA VAL A 269 19.22 6.86 2.32
C VAL A 269 18.03 5.91 2.16
N LYS A 270 18.32 4.60 2.05
CA LYS A 270 17.30 3.55 2.03
C LYS A 270 16.85 3.19 3.46
N PRO A 271 15.63 2.66 3.66
CA PRO A 271 15.21 2.08 4.92
C PRO A 271 16.13 0.95 5.33
N VAL A 272 16.27 0.71 6.64
CA VAL A 272 17.24 -0.28 7.13
C VAL A 272 16.84 -1.71 6.73
N TYR A 273 15.57 -1.96 6.45
CA TYR A 273 15.06 -3.25 5.97
C TYR A 273 15.13 -3.43 4.44
N GLY A 274 15.71 -2.48 3.71
CA GLY A 274 15.78 -2.48 2.25
C GLY A 274 14.69 -1.61 1.60
N GLY A 275 15.01 -1.05 0.43
CA GLY A 275 14.14 -0.13 -0.32
C GLY A 275 13.79 -0.63 -1.72
N ASP A 276 13.83 -1.95 -1.93
CA ASP A 276 13.46 -2.56 -3.21
C ASP A 276 11.94 -2.69 -3.32
N ASP A 277 11.45 -3.03 -4.52
CA ASP A 277 10.01 -3.16 -4.77
C ASP A 277 9.36 -4.20 -3.84
N GLU A 278 8.31 -3.76 -3.15
CA GLU A 278 7.55 -4.52 -2.15
C GLU A 278 8.39 -4.97 -0.93
N ALA A 279 9.51 -4.30 -0.64
CA ALA A 279 10.35 -4.62 0.50
C ALA A 279 9.61 -4.52 1.84
N PHE A 280 8.70 -3.54 2.02
CA PHE A 280 7.93 -3.42 3.26
C PHE A 280 7.10 -4.69 3.54
N LEU A 281 6.36 -5.18 2.54
CA LEU A 281 5.57 -6.40 2.66
C LEU A 281 6.46 -7.62 2.98
N LYS A 282 7.58 -7.77 2.24
CA LYS A 282 8.47 -8.94 2.35
C LYS A 282 9.29 -8.95 3.65
N GLN A 283 9.80 -7.81 4.07
CA GLN A 283 10.79 -7.71 5.16
C GLN A 283 10.18 -7.29 6.50
N VAL A 284 9.04 -6.59 6.50
CA VAL A 284 8.38 -6.14 7.74
C VAL A 284 7.12 -6.94 8.02
N VAL A 285 6.19 -7.02 7.07
CA VAL A 285 4.88 -7.65 7.33
C VAL A 285 5.00 -9.17 7.36
N THR A 286 5.69 -9.77 6.39
CA THR A 286 5.75 -11.23 6.21
C THR A 286 6.31 -11.98 7.43
N PRO A 287 7.43 -11.57 8.06
CA PRO A 287 7.95 -12.30 9.23
C PRO A 287 6.98 -12.35 10.42
N ILE A 288 6.26 -11.25 10.66
CA ILE A 288 5.25 -11.17 11.73
C ILE A 288 4.04 -12.03 11.33
N TYR A 289 3.58 -11.94 10.09
CA TYR A 289 2.48 -12.75 9.57
C TYR A 289 2.78 -14.25 9.67
N GLU A 290 3.98 -14.69 9.30
CA GLU A 290 4.39 -16.08 9.41
C GLU A 290 4.36 -16.59 10.86
N THR A 291 4.72 -15.72 11.81
CA THR A 291 4.63 -16.03 13.25
C THR A 291 3.19 -16.24 13.67
N ILE A 292 2.29 -15.32 13.29
CA ILE A 292 0.84 -15.47 13.50
C ILE A 292 0.33 -16.76 12.84
N ALA A 293 0.73 -17.06 11.61
CA ALA A 293 0.29 -18.24 10.88
C ALA A 293 0.76 -19.55 11.55
N LYS A 294 1.98 -19.57 12.10
CA LYS A 294 2.51 -20.69 12.87
C LYS A 294 1.72 -20.89 14.17
N GLU A 295 1.44 -19.83 14.91
CA GLU A 295 0.64 -19.90 16.14
C GLU A 295 -0.83 -20.29 15.87
N ALA A 296 -1.43 -19.77 14.79
CA ALA A 296 -2.78 -20.13 14.37
C ALA A 296 -2.89 -21.62 14.03
N LYS A 297 -1.89 -22.21 13.36
CA LYS A 297 -1.83 -23.66 13.11
C LYS A 297 -1.74 -24.46 14.41
N ARG A 298 -0.97 -23.97 15.39
CA ARG A 298 -0.83 -24.61 16.72
C ARG A 298 -2.10 -24.61 17.55
N SER A 299 -2.98 -23.63 17.33
CA SER A 299 -4.30 -23.61 17.97
C SER A 299 -5.12 -24.89 17.71
N ASN A 300 -4.80 -25.63 16.63
CA ASN A 300 -5.52 -26.81 16.18
C ASN A 300 -7.03 -26.55 16.08
N TYR A 301 -7.40 -25.45 15.40
CA TYR A 301 -8.78 -24.95 15.30
C TYR A 301 -9.42 -24.67 16.67
N GLY A 302 -8.64 -24.12 17.61
CA GLY A 302 -9.07 -23.81 18.97
C GLY A 302 -9.17 -25.02 19.91
N LYS A 303 -8.69 -26.21 19.50
CA LYS A 303 -8.71 -27.43 20.33
C LYS A 303 -7.48 -27.56 21.23
N ALA A 304 -6.38 -26.85 20.92
CA ALA A 304 -5.19 -26.87 21.75
C ALA A 304 -5.38 -26.01 23.02
N LYS A 305 -4.67 -26.36 24.10
CA LYS A 305 -4.72 -25.57 25.34
C LYS A 305 -4.13 -24.18 25.06
N HIS A 306 -4.77 -23.12 25.55
CA HIS A 306 -4.31 -21.73 25.34
C HIS A 306 -2.86 -21.50 25.79
N SER A 307 -2.36 -22.22 26.80
CA SER A 307 -0.95 -22.15 27.22
C SER A 307 0.07 -22.62 26.19
N GLN A 308 -0.35 -23.25 25.08
CA GLN A 308 0.52 -23.90 24.10
C GLN A 308 0.72 -23.08 22.82
N TRP A 309 0.01 -21.97 22.67
CA TRP A 309 0.06 -21.11 21.48
C TRP A 309 -0.29 -19.67 21.86
N ARG A 310 0.14 -18.71 21.05
CA ARG A 310 -0.13 -17.29 21.26
C ARG A 310 -1.20 -16.79 20.30
N ASN A 311 -2.26 -16.18 20.81
CA ASN A 311 -3.25 -15.50 19.98
C ASN A 311 -2.78 -14.06 19.63
N TYR A 312 -3.65 -13.28 18.95
CA TYR A 312 -3.31 -11.90 18.60
C TYR A 312 -3.05 -11.02 19.82
N ASP A 313 -3.81 -11.17 20.90
CA ASP A 313 -3.62 -10.40 22.13
C ASP A 313 -2.29 -10.76 22.79
N ASP A 314 -1.95 -12.05 22.89
CA ASP A 314 -0.66 -12.51 23.46
C ASP A 314 0.54 -11.98 22.66
N LEU A 315 0.44 -11.97 21.32
CA LEU A 315 1.49 -11.42 20.46
C LEU A 315 1.56 -9.90 20.54
N ASN A 316 0.40 -9.24 20.66
CA ASN A 316 0.31 -7.79 20.74
C ASN A 316 0.79 -7.25 22.10
N GLU A 317 0.62 -8.03 23.18
CA GLU A 317 1.14 -7.73 24.53
C GLU A 317 2.66 -7.51 24.53
N TYR A 318 3.39 -8.18 23.63
CA TYR A 318 4.84 -7.94 23.45
C TYR A 318 5.16 -6.45 23.24
N PHE A 319 4.27 -5.70 22.60
CA PHE A 319 4.43 -4.28 22.29
C PHE A 319 3.90 -3.33 23.37
N TRP A 320 3.48 -3.86 24.52
CA TRP A 320 3.02 -3.07 25.67
C TRP A 320 4.15 -2.70 26.64
N SER A 321 5.35 -3.24 26.41
CA SER A 321 6.53 -2.89 27.20
C SER A 321 7.56 -2.14 26.38
N VAL A 322 8.37 -1.30 27.03
CA VAL A 322 9.56 -0.69 26.45
C VAL A 322 10.57 -1.72 25.94
N ASP A 323 10.46 -2.96 26.42
CA ASP A 323 11.26 -4.08 25.97
C ASP A 323 10.99 -4.48 24.52
N CYS A 324 9.85 -4.09 23.93
CA CYS A 324 9.56 -4.34 22.52
C CYS A 324 10.63 -3.77 21.58
N PHE A 325 11.32 -2.70 21.99
CA PHE A 325 12.43 -2.11 21.24
C PHE A 325 13.67 -3.02 21.16
N ARG A 326 13.75 -4.08 21.99
CA ARG A 326 14.76 -5.14 21.82
C ARG A 326 14.51 -5.99 20.58
N LEU A 327 13.30 -5.95 19.99
CA LEU A 327 13.03 -6.59 18.69
C LEU A 327 13.94 -6.02 17.60
N GLY A 328 14.30 -4.74 17.69
CA GLY A 328 15.19 -4.06 16.75
C GLY A 328 14.50 -3.61 15.46
N TRP A 329 15.19 -2.72 14.73
CA TRP A 329 14.78 -2.26 13.41
C TRP A 329 16.01 -2.20 12.50
N PRO A 330 16.22 -3.20 11.62
CA PRO A 330 15.31 -4.28 11.26
C PRO A 330 15.10 -5.28 12.40
N MET A 331 13.96 -5.98 12.35
CA MET A 331 13.58 -6.91 13.40
C MET A 331 14.54 -8.11 13.40
N ARG A 332 15.09 -8.43 14.58
CA ARG A 332 16.04 -9.53 14.75
C ARG A 332 15.31 -10.86 14.72
N ALA A 333 15.70 -11.76 13.81
CA ALA A 333 15.06 -13.06 13.64
C ALA A 333 15.18 -13.98 14.88
N ASP A 334 16.17 -13.74 15.74
CA ASP A 334 16.42 -14.45 17.00
C ASP A 334 15.68 -13.83 18.20
N ALA A 335 14.88 -12.77 18.00
CA ALA A 335 14.09 -12.18 19.07
C ALA A 335 13.05 -13.17 19.62
N ASP A 336 12.79 -13.05 20.91
CA ASP A 336 11.78 -13.82 21.66
C ASP A 336 10.39 -13.71 21.04
N PHE A 337 10.05 -12.59 20.40
CA PHE A 337 8.82 -12.43 19.63
C PHE A 337 8.64 -13.53 18.56
N PHE A 338 9.68 -13.79 17.75
CA PHE A 338 9.65 -14.80 16.68
C PHE A 338 9.94 -16.22 17.18
N CYS A 339 10.59 -16.32 18.34
CA CYS A 339 10.81 -17.59 18.99
C CYS A 339 9.47 -18.18 19.46
N GLN A 340 9.36 -19.49 19.33
CA GLN A 340 8.24 -20.23 19.87
C GLN A 340 8.42 -20.33 21.39
N PRO A 341 7.34 -20.39 22.18
CA PRO A 341 7.45 -20.84 23.56
C PRO A 341 8.21 -22.16 23.52
N LEU A 342 9.35 -22.24 24.21
CA LEU A 342 10.04 -23.50 24.44
C LEU A 342 8.97 -24.46 24.93
N GLU A 343 8.78 -25.59 24.22
CA GLU A 343 8.33 -26.78 24.91
C GLU A 343 9.22 -26.82 26.14
N LYS A 344 8.65 -26.60 27.34
CA LYS A 344 9.35 -26.92 28.56
C LYS A 344 9.85 -28.32 28.30
N LEU A 345 11.17 -28.46 28.12
CA LEU A 345 11.86 -29.73 28.10
C LEU A 345 11.17 -30.52 29.20
N ARG A 346 10.41 -31.54 28.80
CA ARG A 346 10.07 -32.63 29.70
C ARG A 346 11.42 -33.23 30.02
N VAL A 347 12.10 -32.63 31.01
CA VAL A 347 12.92 -33.39 31.91
C VAL A 347 11.90 -34.32 32.55
N ASP A 348 11.82 -35.52 32.00
CA ASP A 348 11.35 -36.68 32.72
C ASP A 348 12.11 -36.69 34.05
N LYS A 349 11.51 -36.07 35.07
CA LYS A 349 11.69 -36.49 36.46
C LYS A 349 10.84 -37.73 36.66
N ASN A 350 11.13 -38.76 35.89
CA ASN A 350 10.90 -40.13 36.30
C ASN A 350 12.30 -40.70 36.53
N GLU A 351 12.52 -41.15 37.76
CA GLU A 351 13.76 -41.71 38.31
C GLU A 351 14.76 -40.73 38.95
N ALA A 352 14.37 -40.23 40.12
CA ALA A 352 15.23 -40.34 41.32
C ALA A 352 14.38 -40.24 42.59
N CYS A 353 14.05 -41.42 43.12
CA CYS A 353 13.90 -41.78 44.53
C CYS A 353 13.37 -40.78 45.58
N CYS A 354 12.28 -41.22 46.20
CA CYS A 354 12.10 -41.35 47.65
C CYS A 354 11.84 -40.09 48.51
N ASN A 355 10.65 -40.10 49.09
CA ASN A 355 10.30 -39.68 50.46
C ASN A 355 10.77 -38.31 50.97
N LEU A 356 9.78 -37.43 51.14
CA LEU A 356 9.46 -36.56 52.29
C LEU A 356 8.70 -35.37 51.68
N GLY A 357 7.42 -35.15 51.94
CA GLY A 357 6.83 -34.89 53.24
C GLY A 357 6.18 -33.50 53.15
N TYR A 358 4.86 -33.48 53.31
CA TYR A 358 3.96 -32.34 53.56
C TYR A 358 4.58 -30.93 53.72
N MET A 359 4.10 -29.96 52.93
CA MET A 359 3.53 -28.73 53.51
C MET A 359 2.72 -27.90 52.50
N LEU A 360 1.46 -27.63 52.89
CA LEU A 360 0.58 -26.58 52.39
C LEU A 360 1.14 -25.17 52.65
N LEU A 361 0.71 -24.19 51.84
CA LEU A 361 0.40 -22.77 52.13
C LEU A 361 0.22 -22.09 50.75
N VAL A 362 -0.98 -21.71 50.28
CA VAL A 362 -1.84 -20.57 50.66
C VAL A 362 -1.02 -19.31 50.95
N TRP A 363 -0.78 -18.48 49.94
CA TRP A 363 -1.50 -17.23 49.63
C TRP A 363 -1.16 -16.79 48.19
#